data_AF-A0A7S0KXD3-F1
#
_entry.id   AF-A0A7S0KXD3-F1
#
_cell.length_a   1.000
_cell.length_b   1.000
_cell.length_c   1.000
_cell.angle_alpha   90.00
_cell.angle_beta   90.00
_cell.angle_gamma   90.00
#
_symmetry.space_group_name_H-M   'P 1'
#
loop_
_entity.id
_entity.type
_entity.pdbx_description
1 polymer ?
#
loop_
_entity_poly.entity_id
_entity_poly.type
_entity_poly.pdbx_seq_one_letter_code
_entity_poly.pdbx_strand_id
1 'polypeptide(L)'
;GLYSLVYITPEKLMSNGFLDQLASMHQYHKPICLIAIDESHCVSEWGHDFRPEYRLVGNALRSHPILNNMHGEHENKIPLLALTATAIPRVQKDICTSLQLVEPQISRQSF
;
A
#
# COMPACT_ATOMS: atom_id res chain seq x y z
N GLY A 1 13.88 -13.26 9.99
CA GLY A 1 12.79 -14.01 9.34
C GLY A 1 13.35 -14.85 8.21
N LEU A 2 12.72 -15.98 7.90
CA LEU A 2 13.15 -16.93 6.85
C LEU A 2 12.87 -16.44 5.43
N TYR A 3 11.93 -15.51 5.27
CA TYR A 3 11.48 -15.00 3.98
C TYR A 3 11.84 -13.52 3.80
N SER A 4 12.06 -13.13 2.54
CA SER A 4 12.36 -11.75 2.14
C SER A 4 11.19 -11.06 1.43
N LEU A 5 10.22 -11.83 0.94
CA LEU A 5 9.04 -11.34 0.22
C LEU A 5 7.82 -12.18 0.61
N VAL A 6 6.70 -11.51 0.85
CA VAL A 6 5.41 -12.14 1.20
C VAL A 6 4.34 -11.52 0.33
N TYR A 7 3.62 -12.35 -0.42
CA TYR A 7 2.46 -11.94 -1.19
C TYR A 7 1.19 -12.15 -0.37
N ILE A 8 0.31 -11.15 -0.41
CA ILE A 8 -1.00 -11.20 0.23
C ILE A 8 -2.04 -10.59 -0.70
N THR A 9 -3.28 -11.01 -0.54
CA THR A 9 -4.41 -10.38 -1.22
C THR A 9 -4.95 -9.21 -0.38
N PRO A 10 -5.66 -8.24 -0.99
CA PRO A 10 -6.33 -7.16 -0.23
C PRO A 10 -7.31 -7.70 0.83
N GLU A 11 -8.05 -8.76 0.53
CA GLU A 11 -8.99 -9.40 1.45
C GLU A 11 -8.26 -9.94 2.68
N LYS A 12 -7.06 -10.52 2.48
CA LYS A 12 -6.25 -11.01 3.58
C LYS A 12 -5.74 -9.88 4.46
N LEU A 13 -5.36 -8.74 3.87
CA LEU A 13 -4.96 -7.55 4.62
C LEU A 13 -6.11 -7.04 5.51
N MET A 14 -7.36 -7.15 5.05
CA MET A 14 -8.56 -6.77 5.80
C MET A 14 -9.04 -7.84 6.80
N SER A 15 -8.40 -9.02 6.84
CA SER A 15 -8.79 -10.07 7.78
C SER A 15 -8.46 -9.68 9.23
N ASN A 16 -9.34 -10.05 10.16
CA ASN A 16 -9.21 -9.70 11.57
C ASN A 16 -7.82 -10.06 12.13
N GLY A 17 -7.16 -9.09 12.75
CA GLY A 17 -5.88 -9.26 13.42
C GLY A 17 -4.65 -9.33 12.50
N PHE A 18 -4.82 -9.32 11.17
CA PHE A 18 -3.66 -9.42 10.26
C PHE A 18 -2.77 -8.17 10.31
N LEU A 19 -3.37 -6.98 10.39
CA LEU A 19 -2.62 -5.72 10.54
C LEU A 19 -1.82 -5.68 11.86
N ASP A 20 -2.40 -6.18 12.95
CA ASP A 20 -1.73 -6.27 14.26
C ASP A 20 -0.54 -7.24 14.20
N GLN A 21 -0.70 -8.38 13.52
CA GLN A 21 0.38 -9.33 13.28
C GLN A 21 1.50 -8.71 12.45
N LEU A 22 1.14 -7.99 11.38
CA LEU A 22 2.09 -7.30 10.51
C LEU A 22 2.86 -6.21 11.27
N ALA A 23 2.17 -5.44 12.10
CA ALA A 23 2.74 -4.42 12.97
C ALA A 23 3.69 -5.01 14.02
N SER A 24 3.29 -6.08 14.69
CA SER A 24 4.13 -6.79 15.66
C SER A 24 5.40 -7.34 15.01
N MET A 25 5.29 -7.92 13.81
CA MET A 25 6.45 -8.36 13.02
C MET A 25 7.39 -7.20 12.67
N HIS A 26 6.84 -6.07 12.21
CA HIS A 26 7.61 -4.89 11.86
C HIS A 26 8.36 -4.32 13.08
N GLN A 27 7.70 -4.23 14.23
CA GLN A 27 8.25 -3.59 15.44
C GLN A 27 9.22 -4.48 16.22
N TYR A 28 8.92 -5.77 16.39
CA TYR A 28 9.63 -6.65 17.33
C TYR A 28 10.50 -7.71 16.67
N HIS A 29 10.37 -7.93 15.36
CA HIS A 29 11.08 -8.98 14.66
C HIS A 29 11.97 -8.45 13.54
N LYS A 30 11.45 -8.37 12.32
CA LYS A 30 12.19 -7.89 11.15
C LYS A 30 11.40 -6.73 10.56
N PRO A 31 11.94 -5.49 10.60
CA PRO A 31 11.28 -4.34 10.01
C PRO A 31 10.93 -4.56 8.54
N ILE A 32 9.70 -4.23 8.21
CA ILE A 32 9.24 -4.14 6.82
C ILE A 32 9.94 -2.95 6.16
N CYS A 33 10.70 -3.21 5.10
CA CYS A 33 11.42 -2.16 4.38
C CYS A 33 10.62 -1.55 3.21
N LEU A 34 9.54 -2.20 2.76
CA LEU A 34 8.72 -1.77 1.65
C LEU A 34 7.36 -2.49 1.67
N ILE A 35 6.30 -1.75 1.35
CA ILE A 35 5.02 -2.34 0.93
C ILE A 35 4.84 -2.00 -0.55
N ALA A 36 4.62 -3.02 -1.38
CA ALA A 36 4.33 -2.86 -2.80
C ALA A 36 2.88 -3.26 -3.08
N ILE A 37 2.14 -2.37 -3.74
CA ILE A 37 0.78 -2.60 -4.23
C ILE A 37 0.86 -2.83 -5.74
N ASP A 38 0.79 -4.09 -6.12
CA ASP A 38 0.75 -4.51 -7.52
C ASP A 38 -0.66 -4.35 -8.09
N GLU A 39 -0.75 -4.14 -9.41
CA GLU A 39 -1.99 -3.82 -10.12
C GLU A 39 -2.79 -2.69 -9.46
N SER A 40 -2.09 -1.64 -9.04
CA SER A 40 -2.68 -0.51 -8.30
C SER A 40 -3.83 0.17 -9.04
N HIS A 41 -3.98 0.00 -10.36
CA HIS A 41 -5.12 0.49 -11.12
C HIS A 41 -6.46 -0.07 -10.63
N CYS A 42 -6.49 -1.24 -9.99
CA CYS A 42 -7.69 -1.87 -9.42
C CYS A 42 -8.37 -1.01 -8.35
N VAL A 43 -7.67 -0.03 -7.79
CA VAL A 43 -8.23 0.92 -6.80
C VAL A 43 -9.22 1.91 -7.42
N SER A 44 -9.18 2.11 -8.74
CA SER A 44 -9.98 3.11 -9.42
C SER A 44 -11.17 2.49 -10.13
N GLU A 45 -12.38 2.99 -9.86
CA GLU A 45 -13.60 2.66 -10.64
C GLU A 45 -13.50 3.07 -12.10
N TRP A 46 -12.59 3.98 -12.44
CA TRP A 46 -12.31 4.40 -13.81
C TRP A 46 -11.29 3.47 -14.49
N GLY A 47 -10.74 2.50 -13.77
CA GLY A 47 -9.90 1.43 -14.28
C GLY A 47 -10.70 0.27 -14.85
N HIS A 48 -10.02 -0.64 -15.56
CA HIS A 48 -10.65 -1.76 -16.25
C HIS A 48 -10.86 -3.03 -15.39
N ASP A 49 -10.32 -3.07 -14.16
CA ASP A 49 -10.47 -4.18 -13.21
C ASP A 49 -10.67 -3.66 -11.77
N PHE A 50 -11.69 -2.84 -11.54
CA PHE A 50 -11.95 -2.26 -10.22
C PHE A 50 -12.24 -3.33 -9.16
N ARG A 51 -11.55 -3.22 -8.01
CA ARG A 51 -11.75 -4.08 -6.82
C ARG A 51 -11.94 -3.21 -5.57
N PRO A 52 -13.13 -3.26 -4.93
CA PRO A 52 -13.42 -2.43 -3.76
C PRO A 52 -12.39 -2.55 -2.62
N GLU A 53 -11.84 -3.74 -2.42
CA GLU A 53 -10.89 -4.05 -1.34
C GLU A 53 -9.57 -3.28 -1.51
N TYR A 54 -9.15 -2.98 -2.74
CA TYR A 54 -7.96 -2.17 -3.01
C TYR A 54 -8.09 -0.75 -2.45
N ARG A 55 -9.30 -0.18 -2.42
CA ARG A 55 -9.53 1.16 -1.86
C ARG A 55 -9.37 1.20 -0.35
N LEU A 56 -9.58 0.07 0.33
CA LEU A 56 -9.46 -0.01 1.78
C LEU A 56 -8.00 -0.08 2.22
N VAL A 57 -7.09 -0.52 1.34
CA VAL A 57 -5.65 -0.70 1.64
C VAL A 57 -5.00 0.56 2.20
N GLY A 58 -5.21 1.71 1.55
CA GLY A 58 -4.63 2.98 1.97
C GLY A 58 -5.05 3.37 3.38
N ASN A 59 -6.35 3.28 3.66
CA ASN A 59 -6.89 3.60 4.98
C ASN A 59 -6.41 2.60 6.05
N ALA A 60 -6.48 1.30 5.77
CA ALA A 60 -6.08 0.25 6.70
C ALA A 60 -4.64 0.38 7.19
N LEU A 61 -3.71 0.66 6.27
CA LEU A 61 -2.30 0.87 6.61
C LEU A 61 -2.09 2.14 7.43
N ARG A 62 -2.82 3.21 7.15
CA ARG A 62 -2.62 4.54 7.75
C ARG A 62 -3.37 4.77 9.04
N SER A 63 -4.49 4.07 9.26
CA SER A 63 -5.21 4.11 10.53
C SER A 63 -4.50 3.31 11.63
N HIS A 64 -3.56 2.43 11.27
CA HIS A 64 -2.88 1.57 12.23
C HIS A 64 -1.70 2.30 12.89
N PRO A 65 -1.63 2.45 14.23
CA PRO A 65 -0.64 3.29 14.90
C PRO A 65 0.83 2.97 14.57
N ILE A 66 1.16 1.68 14.39
CA ILE A 66 2.51 1.21 14.12
C ILE A 66 2.85 1.23 12.61
N LEU A 67 1.86 1.07 11.74
CA LEU A 67 2.07 0.99 10.28
C LEU A 67 1.84 2.36 9.61
N ASN A 68 1.33 3.34 10.37
CA ASN A 68 1.02 4.67 9.87
C ASN A 68 2.32 5.43 9.54
N ASN A 69 2.49 5.68 8.25
CA ASN A 69 3.64 6.36 7.67
C ASN A 69 3.48 7.89 7.58
N MET A 70 2.44 8.46 8.22
CA MET A 70 2.06 9.87 8.05
C MET A 70 2.38 10.78 9.24
N HIS A 71 2.61 10.25 10.45
CA HIS A 71 2.83 11.09 11.63
C HIS A 71 3.91 10.52 12.55
N GLY A 72 5.12 11.07 12.45
CA GLY A 72 6.19 10.88 13.43
C GLY A 72 7.51 11.44 12.93
N GLU A 73 8.18 12.24 13.76
CA GLU A 73 9.56 12.71 13.55
C GLU A 73 10.61 11.56 13.62
N HIS A 74 10.16 10.31 13.76
CA HIS A 74 10.99 9.14 13.98
C HIS A 74 11.11 8.27 12.72
N GLU A 75 12.29 7.67 12.62
CA GLU A 75 12.92 6.92 11.52
C GLU A 75 12.18 5.67 11.00
N ASN A 76 10.89 5.50 11.29
CA ASN A 76 10.16 4.24 11.09
C ASN A 76 9.06 4.31 10.02
N LYS A 77 9.30 5.10 8.95
CA LYS A 77 8.39 5.21 7.81
C LYS A 77 8.59 4.03 6.86
N ILE A 78 7.54 3.24 6.62
CA ILE A 78 7.54 2.17 5.62
C ILE A 78 7.21 2.80 4.24
N PRO A 79 8.11 2.75 3.25
CA PRO A 79 7.81 3.21 1.90
C PRO A 79 6.64 2.41 1.30
N LEU A 80 5.78 3.10 0.54
CA LEU A 80 4.68 2.50 -0.22
C LEU A 80 4.95 2.70 -1.72
N LEU A 81 5.02 1.60 -2.46
CA LEU A 81 5.22 1.57 -3.91
C LEU A 81 3.92 1.09 -4.57
N ALA A 82 3.37 1.86 -5.50
CA ALA A 82 2.23 1.46 -6.31
C ALA A 82 2.69 1.19 -7.75
N LEU A 83 2.35 0.03 -8.28
CA LEU A 83 2.78 -0.45 -9.59
C LEU A 83 1.57 -0.69 -10.49
N THR A 84 1.65 -0.31 -11.76
CA THR A 84 0.63 -0.61 -12.78
C THR A 84 1.14 -0.25 -14.17
N ALA A 85 0.70 -1.00 -15.18
CA ALA A 85 0.98 -0.72 -16.59
C ALA A 85 -0.05 0.25 -17.23
N THR A 86 -1.25 0.37 -16.67
CA THR A 86 -2.43 0.91 -17.38
C THR A 86 -3.07 2.13 -16.73
N ALA A 87 -2.29 2.96 -16.02
CA ALA A 87 -2.84 4.15 -15.35
C ALA A 87 -2.84 5.40 -16.24
N ILE A 88 -4.00 5.72 -16.82
CA ILE A 88 -4.27 7.05 -17.40
C ILE A 88 -4.23 8.14 -16.30
N PRO A 89 -4.03 9.44 -16.62
CA PRO A 89 -3.84 10.49 -15.62
C PRO A 89 -4.93 10.56 -14.53
N ARG A 90 -6.19 10.28 -14.88
CA ARG A 90 -7.29 10.24 -13.90
C ARG A 90 -7.16 9.06 -12.92
N VAL A 91 -6.81 7.88 -13.43
CA VAL A 91 -6.56 6.67 -12.61
C VAL A 91 -5.34 6.89 -11.72
N GLN A 92 -4.27 7.51 -12.23
CA GLN A 92 -3.09 7.89 -11.42
C GLN A 92 -3.47 8.75 -10.22
N LYS A 93 -4.29 9.79 -10.45
CA LYS A 93 -4.77 10.65 -9.36
C LYS A 93 -5.59 9.85 -8.34
N ASP A 94 -6.47 8.98 -8.81
CA ASP A 94 -7.31 8.14 -7.95
C ASP A 94 -6.48 7.14 -7.13
N ILE A 95 -5.43 6.56 -7.71
CA ILE A 95 -4.44 5.73 -7.01
C ILE A 95 -3.79 6.52 -5.87
N CYS A 96 -3.24 7.70 -6.19
CA CYS A 96 -2.56 8.52 -5.19
C CYS A 96 -3.50 8.91 -4.04
N THR A 97 -4.73 9.31 -4.35
CA THR A 97 -5.72 9.71 -3.34
C THR A 97 -6.19 8.52 -2.51
N SER A 98 -6.59 7.41 -3.14
CA SER A 98 -7.12 6.24 -2.44
C SER A 98 -6.07 5.54 -1.57
N LEU A 99 -4.83 5.43 -2.06
CA LEU A 99 -3.73 4.92 -1.26
C LEU A 99 -3.18 5.98 -0.27
N GLN A 100 -3.68 7.22 -0.31
CA GLN A 100 -3.27 8.42 0.45
C GLN A 100 -1.76 8.75 0.36
N LEU A 101 -1.16 8.56 -0.82
CA LEU A 101 0.26 8.84 -1.05
C LEU A 101 0.58 10.32 -0.78
N VAL A 102 1.61 10.58 0.03
CA VAL A 102 2.08 11.93 0.35
C VAL A 102 3.29 12.23 -0.53
N GLU A 103 3.17 13.26 -1.36
CA GLU A 103 4.21 13.71 -2.31
C GLU A 103 4.88 12.55 -3.08
N PRO A 104 4.11 11.69 -3.78
CA PRO A 104 4.67 10.53 -4.45
C PRO A 104 5.58 10.94 -5.61
N GLN A 105 6.70 10.25 -5.74
CA GLN A 105 7.49 10.26 -6.97
C GLN A 105 6.75 9.44 -8.03
N ILE A 106 6.34 10.09 -9.12
CA ILE A 106 5.61 9.44 -10.22
C ILE A 106 6.60 9.21 -11.37
N SER A 107 6.95 7.95 -11.61
CA SER A 107 7.73 7.53 -12.78
C SER A 107 6.80 6.92 -13.82
N ARG A 108 6.98 7.31 -15.09
CA ARG A 108 6.24 6.79 -16.24
C ARG A 108 7.22 6.50 -17.37
N GLN A 109 7.10 5.32 -17.95
CA GLN A 109 7.88 4.94 -19.12
C GLN A 109 6.94 4.74 -20.31
N SER A 110 7.34 5.23 -21.48
CA SER A 110 6.67 4.88 -22.73
C SER A 110 7.03 3.45 -23.10
N PHE A 111 6.06 2.70 -23.61
CA PHE A 111 6.28 1.41 -24.26
C PHE A 111 7.02 1.58 -25.58
#